data_AF-A0A519HV46-F1
#
_entry.id   AF-A0A519HV46-F1
#
_cell.length_a   1.000
_cell.length_b   1.000
_cell.length_c   1.000
_cell.angle_alpha   90.00
_cell.angle_beta   90.00
_cell.angle_gamma   90.00
#
_symmetry.space_group_name_H-M   'P 1'
#
loop_
_entity.id
_entity.type
_entity.pdbx_description
1 polymer ?
#
loop_
_entity_poly.entity_id
_entity_poly.type
_entity_poly.pdbx_seq_one_letter_code
_entity_poly.pdbx_strand_id
1 'polypeptide(L)'
;MTRFILAAAGGAILLAAAPVLAQTTAPQATVLGKVQASTAPAPAGSEEWLRQRGESYSAAPDAEQNPAEVAETIRLNAEIAARNDAAERAEAESTATFERESARWREETARLETQRVQYEADLAAANAARAAYERAQAAWEAEVAACERARRVCVTAPPAKY
;
A
#
# COMPACT_ATOMS: atom_id res chain seq x y z
N MET A 1 -13.01 30.15 3.86
CA MET A 1 -13.28 28.88 3.16
C MET A 1 -13.32 29.15 1.67
N THR A 2 -12.16 29.06 1.02
CA THR A 2 -11.97 29.37 -0.40
C THR A 2 -11.85 28.05 -1.15
N ARG A 3 -12.82 27.75 -2.01
CA ARG A 3 -12.86 26.52 -2.81
C ARG A 3 -11.98 26.71 -4.05
N PHE A 4 -10.89 25.96 -4.13
CA PHE A 4 -10.09 25.84 -5.36
C PHE A 4 -10.70 24.75 -6.25
N ILE A 5 -11.18 25.16 -7.43
CA ILE A 5 -11.59 24.27 -8.51
C ILE A 5 -10.35 24.11 -9.41
N LEU A 6 -9.75 22.91 -9.43
CA LEU A 6 -8.70 22.58 -10.39
C LEU A 6 -9.35 21.91 -11.61
N ALA A 7 -9.27 22.60 -12.73
CA ALA A 7 -9.67 22.14 -14.05
C ALA A 7 -8.76 21.00 -14.52
N ALA A 8 -9.37 19.90 -14.96
CA ALA A 8 -8.69 18.79 -15.60
C ALA A 8 -8.20 19.20 -17.00
N ALA A 9 -6.89 19.23 -17.20
CA ALA A 9 -6.26 19.40 -18.50
C ALA A 9 -6.27 18.04 -19.25
N GLY A 10 -7.23 17.85 -20.14
CA GLY A 10 -7.27 16.73 -21.08
C GLY A 10 -6.58 17.10 -22.39
N GLY A 11 -5.27 16.85 -22.49
CA GLY A 11 -4.51 16.94 -23.74
C GLY A 11 -4.36 15.56 -24.37
N ALA A 12 -5.25 15.21 -25.30
CA ALA A 12 -5.09 14.01 -26.13
C ALA A 12 -4.21 14.34 -27.35
N ILE A 13 -2.97 13.85 -27.37
CA ILE A 13 -2.10 13.90 -28.54
C ILE A 13 -2.42 12.68 -29.42
N LEU A 14 -3.07 12.92 -30.55
CA LEU A 14 -3.26 11.93 -31.62
C LEU A 14 -2.03 11.90 -32.51
N LEU A 15 -1.20 10.86 -32.39
CA LEU A 15 -0.17 10.54 -33.37
C LEU A 15 -0.75 9.59 -34.43
N ALA A 16 -1.01 10.14 -35.61
CA ALA A 16 -1.35 9.38 -36.80
C ALA A 16 -0.07 8.82 -37.44
N ALA A 17 0.07 7.51 -37.48
CA ALA A 17 1.09 6.83 -38.28
C ALA A 17 0.42 6.24 -39.53
N ALA A 18 0.75 6.78 -40.71
CA ALA A 18 0.36 6.21 -42.01
C ALA A 18 1.27 5.01 -42.34
N PRO A 19 0.74 3.92 -42.93
CA PRO A 19 1.58 2.81 -43.37
C PRO A 19 2.20 3.16 -44.73
N VAL A 20 3.52 3.26 -44.79
CA VAL A 20 4.27 3.23 -46.05
C VAL A 20 4.34 1.78 -46.50
N LEU A 21 3.59 1.44 -47.53
CA LEU A 21 3.76 0.22 -48.31
C LEU A 21 5.02 0.38 -49.18
N ALA A 22 6.15 -0.14 -48.71
CA ALA A 22 7.31 -0.37 -49.56
C ALA A 22 7.22 -1.80 -50.11
N GLN A 23 6.74 -1.98 -51.35
CA GLN A 23 6.94 -3.21 -52.10
C GLN A 23 8.03 -3.00 -53.14
N THR A 24 9.02 -3.84 -52.99
CA THR A 24 10.32 -3.89 -53.65
C THR A 24 10.22 -4.45 -55.07
N THR A 25 10.76 -3.75 -56.05
CA THR A 25 11.10 -4.33 -57.35
C THR A 25 12.33 -5.22 -57.16
N ALA A 26 12.21 -6.52 -57.48
CA ALA A 26 13.31 -7.47 -57.36
C ALA A 26 14.35 -7.27 -58.48
N PRO A 27 15.66 -7.15 -58.19
CA PRO A 27 16.68 -7.34 -59.20
C PRO A 27 16.94 -8.85 -59.37
N GLN A 28 16.74 -9.34 -60.59
CA GLN A 28 17.24 -10.63 -61.03
C GLN A 28 18.76 -10.54 -61.21
N ALA A 29 19.50 -11.37 -60.47
CA ALA A 29 20.87 -11.72 -60.80
C ALA A 29 21.12 -13.17 -60.41
N THR A 30 20.95 -14.06 -61.38
CA THR A 30 21.47 -15.42 -61.37
C THR A 30 22.99 -15.41 -61.47
N VAL A 31 23.68 -15.95 -60.47
CA VAL A 31 25.00 -16.58 -60.65
C VAL A 31 24.98 -17.93 -59.94
N LEU A 32 25.23 -18.96 -60.74
CA LEU A 32 25.31 -20.37 -60.38
C LEU A 32 26.62 -20.70 -59.64
N GLY A 33 26.52 -21.45 -58.53
CA GLY A 33 27.43 -22.59 -58.28
C GLY A 33 28.20 -22.67 -56.95
N LYS A 34 27.77 -23.64 -56.10
CA LYS A 34 28.46 -24.33 -54.96
C LYS A 34 28.80 -23.46 -53.73
N VAL A 35 28.28 -23.71 -52.52
CA VAL A 35 28.27 -24.98 -51.77
C VAL A 35 26.93 -25.17 -51.04
N GLN A 36 26.39 -26.39 -51.15
CA GLN A 36 25.24 -26.87 -50.40
C GLN A 36 25.67 -27.16 -48.96
N ALA A 37 25.21 -26.36 -48.00
CA ALA A 37 25.01 -26.79 -46.63
C ALA A 37 23.53 -26.56 -46.32
N SER A 38 22.77 -27.65 -46.21
CA SER A 38 21.42 -27.60 -45.65
C SER A 38 21.55 -27.31 -44.16
N THR A 39 21.27 -26.07 -43.77
CA THR A 39 20.92 -25.73 -42.39
C THR A 39 19.46 -25.28 -42.40
N ALA A 40 18.65 -25.90 -41.54
CA ALA A 40 17.31 -25.39 -41.25
C ALA A 40 17.41 -23.89 -40.90
N PRO A 41 16.43 -23.05 -41.29
CA PRO A 41 16.46 -21.64 -40.93
C PRO A 41 16.64 -21.53 -39.41
N ALA A 42 17.64 -20.76 -38.99
CA ALA A 42 17.94 -20.58 -37.59
C ALA A 42 16.67 -20.08 -36.89
N PRO A 43 16.29 -20.63 -35.72
CA PRO A 43 15.07 -20.25 -35.04
C PRO A 43 15.08 -18.74 -34.76
N ALA A 44 13.94 -18.08 -34.99
CA ALA A 44 13.82 -16.64 -34.82
C ALA A 44 14.24 -16.23 -33.40
N GLY A 45 15.13 -15.24 -33.29
CA GLY A 45 15.71 -14.79 -32.02
C GLY A 45 16.94 -15.58 -31.54
N SER A 46 17.35 -16.66 -32.22
CA SER A 46 18.64 -17.30 -31.94
C SER A 46 19.82 -16.42 -32.37
N GLU A 47 20.98 -16.63 -31.76
CA GLU A 47 22.19 -15.87 -32.09
C GLU A 47 22.62 -16.05 -33.56
N GLU A 48 22.42 -17.24 -34.11
CA GLU A 48 22.63 -17.53 -35.53
C GLU A 48 21.64 -16.78 -36.43
N TRP A 49 20.39 -16.60 -35.99
CA TRP A 49 19.39 -15.78 -36.68
C TRP A 49 19.71 -14.28 -36.62
N LEU A 50 20.23 -13.79 -35.48
CA LEU A 50 20.72 -12.41 -35.34
C LEU A 50 21.97 -12.18 -36.19
N ARG A 51 22.91 -13.13 -36.21
CA ARG A 51 24.12 -13.12 -37.05
C ARG A 51 23.77 -13.07 -38.53
N GLN A 52 22.81 -13.87 -38.98
CA GLN A 52 22.29 -13.86 -40.35
C GLN A 52 21.63 -12.52 -40.73
N ARG A 53 21.11 -11.76 -39.77
CA ARG A 53 20.53 -10.42 -39.94
C ARG A 53 21.54 -9.28 -39.79
N GLY A 54 22.81 -9.57 -39.49
CA GLY A 54 23.80 -8.55 -39.15
C GLY A 54 23.53 -7.84 -37.82
N GLU A 55 22.70 -8.41 -36.96
CA GLU A 55 22.29 -7.89 -35.64
C GLU A 55 22.99 -8.63 -34.49
N SER A 56 24.16 -9.23 -34.74
CA SER A 56 24.97 -9.81 -33.67
C SER A 56 25.71 -8.70 -32.93
N TYR A 57 25.40 -8.52 -31.64
CA TYR A 57 26.27 -7.77 -30.74
C TYR A 57 27.56 -8.55 -30.54
N SER A 58 28.67 -7.98 -30.99
CA SER A 58 30.02 -8.46 -30.65
C SER A 58 30.63 -7.44 -29.72
N ALA A 59 30.99 -7.87 -28.50
CA ALA A 59 31.75 -7.01 -27.61
C ALA A 59 33.09 -6.64 -28.29
N ALA A 60 33.52 -5.39 -28.14
CA ALA A 60 34.84 -4.99 -28.58
C ALA A 60 35.88 -5.88 -27.86
N PRO A 61 36.92 -6.37 -28.55
CA PRO A 61 37.99 -7.13 -27.92
C PRO A 61 38.59 -6.36 -26.74
N ASP A 62 38.99 -7.06 -25.67
CA ASP A 62 39.55 -6.41 -24.47
C ASP A 62 40.76 -5.51 -24.77
N ALA A 63 41.50 -5.79 -25.86
CA ALA A 63 42.61 -4.97 -26.33
C ALA A 63 42.20 -3.57 -26.83
N GLU A 64 40.92 -3.38 -27.18
CA GLU A 64 40.34 -2.10 -27.61
C GLU A 64 39.71 -1.33 -26.44
N GLN A 65 39.63 -1.92 -25.24
CA GLN A 65 39.11 -1.24 -24.06
C GLN A 65 40.16 -0.31 -23.45
N ASN A 66 39.72 0.89 -23.06
CA ASN A 66 40.55 1.81 -22.30
C ASN A 66 40.66 1.31 -20.84
N PRO A 67 41.85 0.90 -20.36
CA PRO A 67 42.00 0.34 -19.02
C PRO A 67 41.62 1.33 -17.91
N ALA A 68 41.72 2.65 -18.15
CA ALA A 68 41.30 3.67 -17.19
C ALA A 68 39.78 3.72 -17.03
N GLU A 69 39.02 3.58 -18.14
CA GLU A 69 37.56 3.56 -18.12
C GLU A 69 37.03 2.28 -17.46
N VAL A 70 37.69 1.14 -17.69
CA VAL A 70 37.35 -0.13 -17.03
C VAL A 70 37.57 -0.01 -15.52
N ALA A 71 38.71 0.52 -15.08
CA ALA A 71 39.00 0.71 -13.65
C ALA A 71 37.99 1.66 -12.98
N GLU A 72 37.61 2.75 -13.66
CA GLU A 72 36.61 3.69 -13.17
C GLU A 72 35.21 3.05 -13.10
N THR A 73 34.85 2.26 -14.10
CA THR A 73 33.58 1.52 -14.11
C THR A 73 33.50 0.52 -12.96
N ILE A 74 34.59 -0.21 -12.69
CA ILE A 74 34.67 -1.12 -11.53
C ILE A 74 34.50 -0.34 -10.23
N ARG A 75 35.17 0.81 -10.09
CA ARG A 75 35.06 1.68 -8.91
C ARG A 75 33.62 2.15 -8.70
N LEU A 76 32.97 2.66 -9.75
CA LEU A 76 31.58 3.14 -9.69
C LEU A 76 30.59 2.00 -9.40
N ASN A 77 30.78 0.82 -9.98
CA ASN A 77 29.94 -0.34 -9.71
C ASN A 77 30.07 -0.81 -8.25
N ALA A 78 31.28 -0.76 -7.69
CA ALA A 78 31.49 -1.04 -6.27
C ALA A 78 30.79 -0.01 -5.37
N GLU A 79 30.84 1.28 -5.73
CA GLU A 79 30.11 2.33 -5.01
C GLU A 79 28.60 2.16 -5.10
N ILE A 80 28.06 1.82 -6.28
CA ILE A 80 26.64 1.54 -6.47
C ILE A 80 26.22 0.34 -5.63
N ALA A 81 26.98 -0.75 -5.64
CA ALA A 81 26.70 -1.93 -4.82
C ALA A 81 26.66 -1.56 -3.33
N ALA A 82 27.66 -0.84 -2.84
CA ALA A 82 27.70 -0.41 -1.43
C ALA A 82 26.52 0.50 -1.05
N ARG A 83 26.07 1.37 -1.96
CA ARG A 83 24.89 2.23 -1.75
C ARG A 83 23.60 1.44 -1.76
N ASN A 84 23.46 0.46 -2.64
CA ASN A 84 22.29 -0.42 -2.70
C ASN A 84 22.18 -1.24 -1.42
N ASP A 85 23.28 -1.84 -0.96
CA ASP A 85 23.32 -2.59 0.31
C ASP A 85 22.94 -1.71 1.51
N ALA A 86 23.38 -0.46 1.52
CA ALA A 86 23.01 0.50 2.56
C ALA A 86 21.53 0.87 2.50
N ALA A 87 20.98 1.06 1.29
CA ALA A 87 19.56 1.35 1.09
C ALA A 87 18.69 0.17 1.53
N GLU A 88 19.04 -1.06 1.16
CA GLU A 88 18.30 -2.26 1.55
C GLU A 88 18.24 -2.42 3.08
N ARG A 89 19.36 -2.18 3.77
CA ARG A 89 19.38 -2.18 5.25
C ARG A 89 18.46 -1.10 5.85
N ALA A 90 18.48 0.11 5.30
CA ALA A 90 17.64 1.20 5.78
C ALA A 90 16.15 0.93 5.53
N GLU A 91 15.79 0.35 4.39
CA GLU A 91 14.42 -0.06 4.07
C GLU A 91 13.92 -1.17 5.00
N ALA A 92 14.78 -2.16 5.30
CA ALA A 92 14.45 -3.21 6.25
C ALA A 92 14.21 -2.65 7.67
N GLU A 93 15.06 -1.73 8.13
CA GLU A 93 14.89 -1.08 9.45
C GLU A 93 13.63 -0.21 9.50
N SER A 94 13.36 0.54 8.44
CA SER A 94 12.16 1.37 8.31
C SER A 94 10.89 0.51 8.34
N THR A 95 10.88 -0.59 7.59
CA THR A 95 9.76 -1.54 7.56
C THR A 95 9.53 -2.16 8.94
N ALA A 96 10.59 -2.66 9.58
CA ALA A 96 10.48 -3.23 10.92
C ALA A 96 9.97 -2.20 11.94
N THR A 97 10.36 -0.94 11.82
CA THR A 97 9.88 0.14 12.69
C THR A 97 8.42 0.45 12.46
N PHE A 98 8.00 0.58 11.20
CA PHE A 98 6.62 0.78 10.82
C PHE A 98 5.71 -0.35 11.33
N GLU A 99 6.14 -1.60 11.20
CA GLU A 99 5.39 -2.76 11.66
C GLU A 99 5.21 -2.77 13.19
N ARG A 100 6.26 -2.43 13.95
CA ARG A 100 6.18 -2.31 15.42
C ARG A 100 5.19 -1.23 15.86
N GLU A 101 5.30 -0.02 15.29
CA GLU A 101 4.39 1.07 15.63
C GLU A 101 2.95 0.78 15.18
N SER A 102 2.77 0.14 14.02
CA SER A 102 1.45 -0.29 13.54
C SER A 102 0.82 -1.36 14.44
N ALA A 103 1.62 -2.29 14.99
CA ALA A 103 1.14 -3.27 15.95
C ALA A 103 0.70 -2.60 17.26
N ARG A 104 1.54 -1.71 17.80
CA ARG A 104 1.23 -0.93 19.00
C ARG A 104 -0.04 -0.09 18.84
N TRP A 105 -0.17 0.60 17.72
CA TRP A 105 -1.35 1.42 17.43
C TRP A 105 -2.64 0.58 17.36
N ARG A 106 -2.58 -0.60 16.74
CA ARG A 106 -3.74 -1.52 16.68
C ARG A 106 -4.15 -2.02 18.07
N GLU A 107 -3.18 -2.39 18.90
CA GLU A 107 -3.43 -2.81 20.28
C GLU A 107 -4.06 -1.68 21.11
N GLU A 108 -3.47 -0.49 21.06
CA GLU A 108 -3.98 0.67 21.77
C GLU A 108 -5.40 1.05 21.34
N THR A 109 -5.66 1.03 20.03
CA THR A 109 -7.00 1.29 19.48
C THR A 109 -8.01 0.26 19.96
N ALA A 110 -7.67 -1.04 19.93
CA ALA A 110 -8.56 -2.09 20.42
C ALA A 110 -8.85 -1.95 21.93
N ARG A 111 -7.84 -1.57 22.71
CA ARG A 111 -7.98 -1.29 24.14
C ARG A 111 -8.93 -0.11 24.39
N LEU A 112 -8.74 1.00 23.67
CA LEU A 112 -9.57 2.20 23.82
C LEU A 112 -11.02 1.94 23.40
N GLU A 113 -11.25 1.18 22.33
CA GLU A 113 -12.60 0.81 21.91
C GLU A 113 -13.30 -0.04 22.98
N THR A 114 -12.58 -1.00 23.58
CA THR A 114 -13.11 -1.78 24.70
C THR A 114 -13.47 -0.89 25.88
N GLN A 115 -12.59 0.05 26.26
CA GLN A 115 -12.85 0.99 27.35
C GLN A 115 -14.07 1.88 27.07
N ARG A 116 -14.25 2.32 25.82
CA ARG A 116 -15.42 3.11 25.41
C ARG A 116 -16.72 2.33 25.62
N VAL A 117 -16.77 1.08 25.16
CA VAL A 117 -17.96 0.23 25.32
C VAL A 117 -18.26 -0.02 26.80
N GLN A 118 -17.24 -0.29 27.62
CA GLN A 118 -17.44 -0.46 29.07
C GLN A 118 -17.96 0.82 29.73
N TYR A 119 -17.37 1.97 29.40
CA TYR A 119 -17.82 3.26 29.91
C TYR A 119 -19.29 3.55 29.55
N GLU A 120 -19.70 3.26 28.31
CA GLU A 120 -21.09 3.43 27.88
C GLU A 120 -22.05 2.52 28.67
N ALA A 121 -21.64 1.27 28.92
CA ALA A 121 -22.41 0.33 29.73
C ALA A 121 -22.53 0.78 31.20
N ASP A 122 -21.42 1.22 31.80
CA ASP A 122 -21.38 1.73 33.17
C ASP A 122 -22.24 2.98 33.32
N LEU A 123 -22.18 3.90 32.35
CA LEU A 123 -23.01 5.09 32.32
C LEU A 123 -24.50 4.75 32.23
N ALA A 124 -24.87 3.77 31.39
CA ALA A 124 -26.24 3.30 31.29
C ALA A 124 -26.72 2.66 32.61
N ALA A 125 -25.88 1.84 33.25
CA ALA A 125 -26.17 1.23 34.53
C ALA A 125 -26.35 2.27 35.64
N ALA A 126 -25.46 3.27 35.72
CA ALA A 126 -25.54 4.35 36.70
C ALA A 126 -26.82 5.19 36.51
N ASN A 127 -27.18 5.52 35.26
CA ASN A 127 -28.41 6.24 34.96
C ASN A 127 -29.66 5.41 35.32
N ALA A 128 -29.64 4.11 35.08
CA ALA A 128 -30.73 3.22 35.46
C ALA A 128 -30.89 3.11 37.00
N ALA A 129 -29.78 2.99 37.73
CA ALA A 129 -29.76 2.97 39.19
C ALA A 129 -30.31 4.28 39.78
N ARG A 130 -29.92 5.42 39.20
CA ARG A 130 -30.46 6.74 39.54
C ARG A 130 -31.96 6.81 39.37
N ALA A 131 -32.46 6.43 38.20
CA ALA A 131 -33.89 6.44 37.91
C ALA A 131 -34.67 5.49 38.84
N ALA A 132 -34.09 4.35 39.22
CA ALA A 132 -34.70 3.42 40.17
C ALA A 132 -34.79 4.03 41.57
N TYR A 133 -33.72 4.67 42.04
CA TYR A 133 -33.69 5.38 43.32
C TYR A 133 -34.72 6.52 43.34
N GLU A 134 -34.81 7.34 42.29
CA GLU A 134 -35.77 8.44 42.20
C GLU A 134 -37.23 7.93 42.29
N ARG A 135 -37.55 6.81 41.63
CA ARG A 135 -38.87 6.16 41.76
C ARG A 135 -39.13 5.62 43.16
N ALA A 136 -38.14 4.96 43.77
CA ALA A 136 -38.26 4.43 45.12
C ALA A 136 -38.45 5.56 46.15
N GLN A 137 -37.76 6.68 45.96
CA GLN A 137 -37.89 7.86 46.79
C GLN A 137 -39.30 8.44 46.66
N ALA A 138 -39.81 8.63 45.45
CA ALA A 138 -41.16 9.15 45.23
C ALA A 138 -42.26 8.24 45.84
N ALA A 139 -42.08 6.91 45.74
CA ALA A 139 -42.99 5.95 46.36
C ALA A 139 -42.96 6.04 47.89
N TRP A 140 -41.76 6.10 48.47
CA TRP A 140 -41.58 6.27 49.91
C TRP A 140 -42.20 7.58 50.42
N GLU A 141 -41.99 8.70 49.72
CA GLU A 141 -42.59 9.99 50.05
C GLU A 141 -44.13 9.93 50.03
N ALA A 142 -44.72 9.23 49.05
CA ALA A 142 -46.16 9.04 48.96
C ALA A 142 -46.71 8.17 50.13
N GLU A 143 -46.00 7.11 50.51
CA GLU A 143 -46.35 6.26 51.65
C GLU A 143 -46.30 7.00 52.98
N VAL A 144 -45.23 7.78 53.20
CA VAL A 144 -45.09 8.65 54.38
C VAL A 144 -46.26 9.63 54.45
N ALA A 145 -46.54 10.35 53.38
CA ALA A 145 -47.65 11.31 53.34
C ALA A 145 -49.02 10.64 53.58
N ALA A 146 -49.24 9.43 53.06
CA ALA A 146 -50.47 8.67 53.32
C ALA A 146 -50.59 8.21 54.78
N CYS A 147 -49.48 7.79 55.38
CA CYS A 147 -49.42 7.43 56.78
C CYS A 147 -49.71 8.62 57.71
N GLU A 148 -49.09 9.77 57.43
CA GLU A 148 -49.30 11.01 58.18
C GLU A 148 -50.78 11.43 58.17
N ARG A 149 -51.43 11.39 57.00
CA ARG A 149 -52.88 11.64 56.87
C ARG A 149 -53.73 10.65 57.68
N ALA A 150 -53.31 9.39 57.76
CA ALA A 150 -54.02 8.33 58.48
C ALA A 150 -53.73 8.31 60.00
N ARG A 151 -52.82 9.15 60.50
CA ARG A 151 -52.34 9.17 61.91
C ARG A 151 -51.91 7.78 62.42
N ARG A 152 -51.25 7.00 61.56
CA ARG A 152 -50.65 5.69 61.89
C ARG A 152 -49.13 5.83 62.12
N VAL A 153 -48.46 4.74 62.54
CA VAL A 153 -46.99 4.68 62.59
C VAL A 153 -46.44 4.56 61.16
N CYS A 154 -45.47 5.41 60.80
CA CYS A 154 -44.99 5.55 59.42
C CYS A 154 -43.72 4.76 59.13
N VAL A 155 -43.50 4.48 57.84
CA VAL A 155 -42.25 3.92 57.33
C VAL A 155 -41.16 5.00 57.47
N THR A 156 -40.12 4.75 58.25
CA THR A 156 -39.10 5.77 58.58
C THR A 156 -37.79 5.62 57.83
N ALA A 157 -37.55 4.48 57.18
CA ALA A 157 -36.31 4.24 56.46
C ALA A 157 -36.45 4.67 54.99
N PRO A 158 -35.73 5.71 54.54
CA PRO A 158 -35.71 6.07 53.13
C PRO A 158 -34.96 5.01 52.31
N PRO A 159 -35.19 4.93 50.99
CA PRO A 159 -34.42 4.04 50.12
C PRO A 159 -32.92 4.38 50.17
N ALA A 160 -32.07 3.36 50.14
CA ALA A 160 -30.63 3.55 50.10
C ALA A 160 -30.21 4.14 48.75
N LYS A 161 -29.27 5.10 48.77
CA LYS A 161 -28.61 5.57 47.56
C LYS A 161 -27.65 4.48 47.05
N TYR A 162 -27.67 4.29 45.74
CA TYR A 162 -26.82 3.36 45.00
C TYR A 162 -25.34 3.77 45.06
#